data_AF-A0A254NFX3-F1
#
_entry.id   AF-A0A254NFX3-F1
#
_cell.length_a   1.000
_cell.length_b   1.000
_cell.length_c   1.000
_cell.angle_alpha   90.00
_cell.angle_beta   90.00
_cell.angle_gamma   90.00
#
_symmetry.space_group_name_H-M   'P 1'
#
loop_
_entity.id
_entity.type
_entity.pdbx_description
1 polymer ?
#
loop_
_entity_poly.entity_id
_entity_poly.type
_entity_poly.pdbx_seq_one_letter_code
_entity_poly.pdbx_strand_id
1 'polypeptide(L)' 'MMKKHQIYKRDNWNMMTVEVQGRQLVLREISDQWGEETHHFISRPEMMEWAKNRFDKEKFDGTDEEWQTIMAALKEV' A
#
# COMPACT_ATOMS: atom_id res chain seq x y z
N MET A 1 -14.17 2.14 15.29
CA MET A 1 -12.97 1.50 14.71
C MET A 1 -12.78 2.08 13.32
N MET A 2 -11.59 2.57 13.01
CA MET A 2 -11.24 2.95 11.64
C MET A 2 -11.14 1.68 10.78
N LYS A 3 -11.60 1.75 9.53
CA LYS A 3 -11.55 0.60 8.62
C LYS A 3 -10.10 0.38 8.20
N LYS A 4 -9.54 -0.76 8.58
CA LYS A 4 -8.18 -1.18 8.20
C LYS A 4 -8.26 -2.16 7.04
N HIS A 5 -7.52 -1.85 5.99
CA HIS A 5 -7.34 -2.67 4.80
C HIS A 5 -5.93 -3.26 4.82
N GLN A 6 -5.82 -4.58 4.77
CA GLN A 6 -4.53 -5.23 4.55
C GLN A 6 -4.32 -5.37 3.04
N ILE A 7 -3.27 -4.73 2.52
CA ILE A 7 -2.95 -4.77 1.09
C ILE A 7 -2.19 -6.05 0.78
N TYR A 8 -1.12 -6.31 1.54
CA TYR A 8 -0.44 -7.60 1.55
C TYR A 8 0.19 -7.85 2.92
N LYS A 9 0.48 -9.12 3.17
CA LYS A 9 1.28 -9.58 4.31
C LYS A 9 2.03 -10.84 3.89
N ARG A 10 3.33 -10.71 3.65
CA ARG A 10 4.21 -11.87 3.41
C ARG A 10 4.65 -12.46 4.75
N ASP A 11 5.03 -11.60 5.68
CA ASP A 11 5.39 -11.95 7.06
C ASP A 11 5.14 -10.74 8.00
N ASN A 12 5.75 -10.71 9.19
CA ASN A 12 5.60 -9.59 10.14
C ASN A 12 6.54 -8.39 9.86
N TRP A 13 7.49 -8.55 8.95
CA TRP A 13 8.51 -7.58 8.52
C TRP A 13 8.28 -7.10 7.08
N ASN A 14 7.36 -7.73 6.34
CA ASN A 14 6.99 -7.41 4.98
C ASN A 14 5.47 -7.36 4.84
N MET A 15 4.89 -6.20 5.13
CA MET A 15 3.44 -5.99 5.08
C MET A 15 3.05 -4.56 4.79
N MET A 16 1.89 -4.39 4.17
CA MET A 16 1.32 -3.07 3.90
C MET A 16 -0.14 -3.02 4.31
N THR A 17 -0.52 -1.95 5.00
CA THR A 17 -1.90 -1.72 5.44
C THR A 17 -2.31 -0.28 5.21
N VAL A 18 -3.59 -0.07 4.94
CA VAL A 18 -4.18 1.26 4.80
C VAL A 18 -5.32 1.42 5.79
N GLU A 19 -5.31 2.51 6.54
CA GLU A 19 -6.37 2.87 7.48
C GLU A 19 -7.13 4.10 6.98
N VAL A 20 -8.45 3.98 6.91
CA VAL A 20 -9.31 5.11 6.54
C VAL A 20 -9.66 5.91 7.80
N GLN A 21 -9.11 7.12 7.89
CA GLN A 21 -9.25 8.03 9.03
C GLN A 21 -10.10 9.25 8.63
N GLY A 22 -11.41 9.04 8.58
CA GLY A 22 -12.36 10.08 8.15
C GLY A 22 -12.15 10.44 6.68
N ARG A 23 -11.55 11.61 6.41
CA ARG A 23 -11.23 12.06 5.05
C ARG A 23 -9.82 11.64 4.58
N GLN A 24 -8.94 11.26 5.50
CA GLN A 24 -7.56 10.91 5.19
C GLN A 24 -7.38 9.39 5.09
N LEU A 25 -6.35 8.97 4.37
CA LEU A 25 -5.86 7.60 4.33
C LEU A 25 -4.45 7.57 4.92
N VAL A 26 -4.21 6.63 5.83
CA VAL A 26 -2.89 6.41 6.42
C VAL A 26 -2.40 5.05 5.95
N LEU A 27 -1.40 5.03 5.09
CA LEU A 27 -0.74 3.82 4.63
C LEU A 27 0.49 3.57 5.50
N ARG A 28 0.65 2.34 5.96
CA ARG A 28 1.86 1.87 6.64
C ARG A 28 2.44 0.69 5.88
N GLU A 29 3.70 0.82 5.50
CA GLU A 29 4.50 -0.22 4.86
C GLU A 29 5.63 -0.62 5.80
N ILE A 30 5.81 -1.92 6.01
CA ILE A 30 6.96 -2.49 6.70
C ILE A 30 7.73 -3.29 5.66
N SER A 31 9.03 -3.02 5.53
CA SER A 31 9.99 -3.75 4.72
C SER A 31 11.23 -4.06 5.55
N ASP A 32 11.80 -5.24 5.35
CA ASP A 32 13.07 -5.65 5.93
C ASP A 32 14.28 -4.81 5.46
N GLN A 33 14.20 -4.24 4.25
CA GLN A 33 15.27 -3.42 3.67
C GLN A 33 15.26 -1.97 4.17
N TRP A 34 14.07 -1.41 4.43
CA TRP A 34 13.89 0.03 4.67
C TRP A 34 13.20 0.37 5.99
N GLY A 35 12.73 -0.64 6.73
CA GLY A 35 12.01 -0.45 7.98
C GLY A 35 10.54 -0.14 7.79
N GLU A 36 9.97 0.65 8.71
CA GLU A 36 8.57 1.06 8.65
C GLU A 36 8.45 2.48 8.09
N GLU A 37 7.64 2.63 7.05
CA GLU A 37 7.27 3.92 6.46
C GLU A 37 5.76 4.17 6.63
N THR A 38 5.39 5.42 6.89
CA THR A 38 4.00 5.85 7.00
C THR A 38 3.74 7.00 6.04
N HIS A 39 2.71 6.86 5.20
CA HIS A 39 2.28 7.88 4.24
C HIS A 39 0.86 8.33 4.55
N HIS A 40 0.65 9.65 4.51
CA HIS A 40 -0.65 10.26 4.71
C HIS A 40 -1.16 10.81 3.39
N PHE A 41 -2.37 10.42 3.02
CA PHE A 41 -3.03 10.88 1.80
C PHE A 41 -4.33 11.60 2.15
N ILE A 42 -4.61 12.68 1.43
CA ILE A 42 -5.85 13.46 1.53
C ILE A 42 -6.95 12.80 0.68
N SER A 43 -6.60 11.93 -0.26
CA SER A 43 -7.55 11.28 -1.15
C SER A 43 -7.04 9.94 -1.72
N ARG A 44 -7.98 9.10 -2.18
CA ARG A 44 -7.65 7.85 -2.91
C ARG A 44 -6.82 8.09 -4.18
N PRO A 45 -7.13 9.09 -5.05
CA PRO A 45 -6.32 9.36 -6.23
C PRO A 45 -4.85 9.65 -5.92
N GLU A 46 -4.57 10.41 -4.86
CA GLU A 46 -3.21 10.72 -4.41
C GLU A 46 -2.46 9.45 -3.96
N MET A 47 -3.11 8.59 -3.18
CA MET A 47 -2.57 7.27 -2.81
C MET A 47 -2.29 6.41 -4.04
N MET A 48 -3.19 6.42 -5.03
CA MET A 48 -3.02 5.65 -6.26
C MET A 48 -1.89 6.19 -7.14
N GLU A 49 -1.64 7.50 -7.14
CA GLU A 49 -0.49 8.10 -7.81
C GLU A 49 0.82 7.68 -7.14
N TRP A 50 0.88 7.74 -5.81
CA TRP A 50 2.00 7.19 -5.04
C TRP A 50 2.22 5.70 -5.35
N ALA A 51 1.14 4.90 -5.34
CA ALA A 51 1.21 3.46 -5.58
C ALA A 51 1.80 3.13 -6.97
N LYS A 52 1.43 3.88 -8.01
CA LYS A 52 1.99 3.69 -9.36
C LYS A 52 3.49 3.96 -9.42
N ASN A 53 3.98 4.93 -8.65
CA ASN A 53 5.41 5.24 -8.58
C ASN A 53 6.16 4.21 -7.71
N ARG A 54 5.59 3.80 -6.58
CA ARG A 54 6.16 2.81 -5.65
C ARG A 54 6.23 1.41 -6.26
N PHE A 55 5.19 1.04 -7.00
CA PHE A 55 5.05 -0.23 -7.72
C PHE A 55 5.13 0.03 -9.23
N ASP A 56 6.17 0.75 -9.66
CA ASP A 56 6.45 0.90 -11.08
C ASP A 56 6.61 -0.48 -11.72
N LYS A 57 5.80 -0.77 -12.74
CA LYS A 57 5.74 -2.11 -13.35
C LYS A 57 7.07 -2.55 -13.96
N GLU A 58 7.89 -1.62 -14.42
CA GLU A 58 9.21 -1.92 -15.01
C GLU A 58 10.27 -2.22 -13.95
N LYS A 59 10.05 -1.81 -12.70
CA LYS A 59 11.00 -1.95 -11.57
C LYS A 59 10.47 -2.84 -10.45
N PHE A 60 9.29 -3.41 -10.62
CA PHE A 60 8.67 -4.26 -9.61
C PHE A 60 9.37 -5.63 -9.57
N ASP A 61 9.89 -5.99 -8.41
CA ASP A 61 10.68 -7.22 -8.20
C ASP A 61 9.79 -8.48 -8.02
N GLY A 62 8.47 -8.31 -7.85
CA GLY A 62 7.50 -9.39 -7.69
C GLY A 62 6.88 -9.87 -9.01
N THR A 63 5.90 -10.78 -8.91
CA THR A 63 5.19 -11.29 -10.11
C THR A 63 4.14 -10.30 -10.61
N ASP A 64 3.79 -10.40 -11.90
CA ASP A 64 2.68 -9.63 -12.49
C ASP A 64 1.35 -9.82 -11.72
N GLU A 65 1.10 -11.03 -11.21
CA GLU A 65 -0.11 -11.35 -10.44
C GLU A 65 -0.10 -10.68 -9.07
N GLU A 66 1.06 -10.66 -8.40
CA GLU A 66 1.22 -9.95 -7.13
C GLU A 66 1.03 -8.45 -7.32
N TRP A 67 1.62 -7.88 -8.36
CA TRP A 67 1.43 -6.47 -8.71
C TRP A 67 -0.04 -6.14 -8.92
N GLN A 68 -0.77 -6.95 -9.70
CA GLN A 68 -2.20 -6.75 -9.95
C GLN A 68 -3.02 -6.82 -8.66
N THR A 69 -2.69 -7.77 -7.79
CA THR A 69 -3.38 -7.96 -6.50
C THR A 69 -3.18 -6.76 -5.59
N ILE A 70 -1.94 -6.27 -5.45
CA ILE A 70 -1.60 -5.08 -4.66
C ILE A 70 -2.36 -3.86 -5.18
N MET A 71 -2.30 -3.62 -6.49
CA MET A 71 -2.93 -2.45 -7.12
C MET A 71 -4.46 -2.52 -7.07
N ALA A 72 -5.05 -3.71 -7.18
CA ALA A 72 -6.49 -3.92 -7.00
C ALA A 72 -6.91 -3.64 -5.55
N ALA A 73 -6.18 -4.19 -4.57
CA ALA A 73 -6.46 -3.97 -3.16
C ALA A 73 -6.41 -2.48 -2.78
N LEU A 74 -5.38 -1.76 -3.26
CA LEU A 74 -5.25 -0.31 -3.05
C LEU A 74 -6.42 0.48 -3.68
N LYS A 75 -6.93 0.04 -4.83
CA LYS A 75 -8.06 0.67 -5.51
C LYS A 75 -9.39 0.45 -4.77
N GLU A 76 -9.52 -0.65 -4.03
CA GLU A 76 -10.72 -1.02 -3.27
C GLU A 76 -10.78 -0.43 -1.85
N VAL A 77 -9.66 0.09 -1.32
CA VAL A 77 -9.59 0.84 -0.05
C VAL A 77 -10.55 2.00 -0.08
#